data_AF-A3XPU1-F1
#
_entry.id   AF-A3XPU1-F1
#
_cell.length_a   1.000
_cell.length_b   1.000
_cell.length_c   1.000
_cell.angle_alpha   90.00
_cell.angle_beta   90.00
_cell.angle_gamma   90.00
#
_symmetry.space_group_name_H-M   'P 1'
#
loop_
_entity.id
_entity.type
_entity.pdbx_description
1 polymer ?
#
loop_
_entity_poly.entity_id
_entity_poly.type
_entity_poly.pdbx_seq_one_letter_code
_entity_poly.pdbx_strand_id
1 'polypeptide(L)'
;MNDPNTYDDAAALEHFYTLALQAALLRTEEASARAYKAMQEVQALLIAHDRARFKDVLETMPNSFYDLYVAELINEIDFNALFYFIDHQSILGLLADEHYAYVKQQLQIKGGDAPAAYDFICGLERFMAGSPELALPYFTKIDSELGEYFAGMCYYQLKEYEPAKRLLQTLFESLLSLQQDFEEFQTHITYGYLLYDLSHYALGANVILEDYKEAERMAQLILQEFSLEQMTALSRHNTTDAEEITDFEVFVNNYTTALIKLRKYKEAKALLEESIRLNPEASLIQRRLQNSADQLERQLFADAILAPILHKEKAYGVKKFLKGKRFARADKLEALIALQIEAGIPVFGEPLAIYEDEYGYGRQYKVPGVTGLIDLVLIDQTAALLYAVVLKPNSTGIAVYEQIKKYTQGLAALTGKIVKGILCIHQPEEALLAKVKADDTISLFTYHLEFKELG
;
A
#
# COMPACT_ATOMS: atom_id res chain seq x y z
N MET A 1 38.11 3.70 13.98
CA MET A 1 38.50 5.08 13.63
C MET A 1 37.68 5.98 14.54
N ASN A 2 38.32 6.79 15.39
CA ASN A 2 37.61 7.67 16.32
C ASN A 2 36.90 8.77 15.51
N ASP A 3 35.60 8.88 15.70
CA ASP A 3 34.75 9.89 15.08
C ASP A 3 35.02 11.26 15.74
N PRO A 4 35.39 12.30 15.00
CA PRO A 4 35.81 13.60 15.55
C PRO A 4 34.78 14.32 16.43
N ASN A 5 33.50 13.93 16.42
CA ASN A 5 32.45 14.50 17.28
C ASN A 5 32.38 13.92 18.71
N THR A 6 32.95 12.74 18.95
CA THR A 6 32.73 11.99 20.20
C THR A 6 33.16 12.70 21.49
N TYR A 7 34.13 13.62 21.42
CA TYR A 7 34.58 14.38 22.59
C TYR A 7 33.64 15.55 22.94
N ASP A 8 33.03 16.17 21.92
CA ASP A 8 32.07 17.27 22.10
C ASP A 8 30.72 16.72 22.60
N ASP A 9 30.28 15.59 22.04
CA ASP A 9 29.06 14.88 22.45
C ASP A 9 29.12 14.45 23.93
N ALA A 10 30.25 13.89 24.37
CA ALA A 10 30.44 13.48 25.76
C ALA A 10 30.44 14.67 26.72
N ALA A 11 31.04 15.79 26.33
CA ALA A 11 31.05 17.01 27.14
C ALA A 11 29.65 17.63 27.25
N ALA A 12 28.88 17.62 26.17
CA ALA A 12 27.50 18.11 26.14
C ALA A 12 26.56 17.24 27.01
N LEU A 13 26.70 15.91 26.95
CA LEU A 13 25.96 15.00 27.83
C LEU A 13 26.28 15.24 29.31
N GLU A 14 27.57 15.34 29.67
CA GLU A 14 27.96 15.64 31.05
C GLU A 14 27.51 17.04 31.51
N HIS A 15 27.42 18.00 30.59
CA HIS A 15 26.86 19.32 30.88
C HIS A 15 25.39 19.22 31.29
N PHE A 16 24.57 18.50 30.50
CA PHE A 16 23.18 18.22 30.86
C PHE A 16 23.08 17.54 32.22
N TYR A 17 23.82 16.45 32.47
CA TYR A 17 23.73 15.73 33.74
C TYR A 17 24.15 16.56 34.95
N THR A 18 25.14 17.45 34.79
CA THR A 18 25.53 18.38 35.84
C THR A 18 24.39 19.33 36.19
N LEU A 19 23.71 19.89 35.18
CA LEU A 19 22.57 20.79 35.37
C LEU A 19 21.34 20.05 35.91
N ALA A 20 21.09 18.82 35.45
CA ALA A 20 20.01 17.98 35.96
C ALA A 20 20.20 17.69 37.46
N LEU A 21 21.42 17.32 37.88
CA LEU A 21 21.73 17.13 39.30
C LEU A 21 21.53 18.41 40.11
N GLN A 22 21.92 19.58 39.57
CA GLN A 22 21.65 20.87 40.21
C GLN A 22 20.15 21.15 40.34
N ALA A 23 19.35 20.85 39.31
CA ALA A 23 17.91 20.98 39.35
C ALA A 23 17.27 20.06 40.40
N ALA A 24 17.71 18.80 40.48
CA ALA A 24 17.25 17.84 41.50
C ALA A 24 17.54 18.30 42.94
N LEU A 25 18.72 18.90 43.15
CA LEU A 25 19.18 19.38 44.47
C LEU A 25 18.51 20.70 44.88
N LEU A 26 18.48 21.68 43.96
CA LEU A 26 18.00 23.03 44.26
C LEU A 26 16.47 23.14 44.20
N ARG A 27 15.83 22.34 43.33
CA ARG A 27 14.36 22.31 43.13
C ARG A 27 13.76 23.70 42.87
N THR A 28 14.48 24.54 42.15
CA THR A 28 14.00 25.86 41.70
C THR A 28 13.61 25.83 40.23
N GLU A 29 12.69 26.73 39.84
CA GLU A 29 12.29 26.91 38.43
C GLU A 29 13.49 27.27 37.55
N GLU A 30 14.38 28.14 38.04
CA GLU A 30 15.58 28.56 37.29
C GLU A 30 16.54 27.40 37.03
N ALA A 31 16.79 26.55 38.02
CA ALA A 31 17.65 25.38 37.83
C ALA A 31 17.00 24.37 36.88
N SER A 32 15.68 24.18 36.99
CA SER A 32 14.90 23.32 36.09
C SER A 32 14.96 23.83 34.65
N ALA A 33 14.82 25.13 34.42
CA ALA A 33 14.88 25.74 33.10
C ALA A 33 16.25 25.56 32.43
N ARG A 34 17.34 25.68 33.20
CA ARG A 34 18.69 25.43 32.68
C ARG A 34 18.89 23.97 32.31
N ALA A 35 18.45 23.04 33.17
CA ALA A 35 18.53 21.61 32.90
C ALA A 35 17.67 21.22 31.68
N TYR A 36 16.46 21.76 31.57
CA TYR A 36 15.56 21.51 30.46
C TYR A 36 16.14 21.99 29.14
N LYS A 37 16.65 23.22 29.10
CA LYS A 37 17.32 23.74 27.91
C LYS A 37 18.51 22.89 27.49
N ALA A 38 19.34 22.48 28.46
CA ALA A 38 20.46 21.60 28.16
C ALA A 38 20.01 20.23 27.64
N MET A 39 18.89 19.68 28.14
CA MET A 39 18.30 18.43 27.62
C MET A 39 17.94 18.57 26.15
N GLN A 40 17.26 19.66 25.76
CA GLN A 40 16.85 19.90 24.37
C GLN A 40 18.06 19.93 23.41
N GLU A 41 19.19 20.50 23.85
CA GLU A 41 20.42 20.59 23.05
C GLU A 41 21.07 19.22 22.79
N VAL A 42 20.83 18.22 23.65
CA VAL A 42 21.47 16.88 23.56
C VAL A 42 20.47 15.72 23.48
N GLN A 43 19.20 15.99 23.20
CA GLN A 43 18.12 15.01 23.32
C GLN A 43 18.34 13.76 22.47
N ALA A 44 18.74 13.94 21.21
CA ALA A 44 19.04 12.82 20.31
C ALA A 44 20.16 11.92 20.86
N LEU A 45 21.20 12.52 21.47
CA LEU A 45 22.31 11.79 22.10
C LEU A 45 21.85 11.02 23.33
N LEU A 46 20.98 11.62 24.17
CA LEU A 46 20.43 10.97 25.36
C LEU A 46 19.64 9.71 24.99
N ILE A 47 18.80 9.79 23.95
CA ILE A 47 17.96 8.65 23.52
C ILE A 47 18.81 7.58 22.84
N ALA A 48 19.74 7.96 21.96
CA ALA A 48 20.50 7.01 21.15
C ALA A 48 21.65 6.33 21.91
N HIS A 49 22.30 7.02 22.86
CA HIS A 49 23.58 6.59 23.42
C HIS A 49 23.61 6.44 24.95
N ASP A 50 22.70 7.09 25.69
CA ASP A 50 22.77 7.09 27.15
C ASP A 50 21.40 6.89 27.83
N ARG A 51 20.51 6.16 27.16
CA ARG A 51 19.10 5.98 27.51
C ARG A 51 18.87 5.53 28.96
N ALA A 52 19.71 4.61 29.46
CA ALA A 52 19.57 4.08 30.82
C ALA A 52 19.89 5.14 31.89
N ARG A 53 21.00 5.86 31.75
CA ARG A 53 21.36 6.95 32.68
C ARG A 53 20.37 8.11 32.57
N PHE A 54 19.89 8.41 31.36
CA PHE A 54 18.88 9.44 31.17
C PHE A 54 17.58 9.10 31.91
N LYS A 55 17.12 7.83 31.81
CA LYS A 55 15.98 7.34 32.57
C LYS A 55 16.15 7.58 34.08
N ASP A 56 17.27 7.14 34.65
CA ASP A 56 17.54 7.29 36.09
C ASP A 56 17.54 8.77 36.52
N VAL A 57 18.03 9.67 35.67
CA VAL A 57 18.07 11.11 35.96
C VAL A 57 16.68 11.73 35.90
N LEU A 58 15.84 11.34 34.94
CA LEU A 58 14.45 11.78 34.86
C LEU A 58 13.72 11.48 36.18
N GLU A 59 13.93 10.32 36.80
CA GLU A 59 13.31 9.96 38.09
C GLU A 59 13.64 10.93 39.24
N THR A 60 14.68 11.75 39.11
CA THR A 60 15.10 12.72 40.13
C THR A 60 14.65 14.15 39.87
N MET A 61 14.03 14.42 38.71
CA MET A 61 13.71 15.78 38.27
C MET A 61 12.53 16.38 39.05
N PRO A 62 12.58 17.68 39.39
CA PRO A 62 11.47 18.34 40.06
C PRO A 62 10.28 18.58 39.11
N ASN A 63 9.07 18.71 39.65
CA ASN A 63 7.85 19.02 38.87
C ASN A 63 7.99 20.24 37.96
N SER A 64 8.74 21.26 38.36
CA SER A 64 9.02 22.45 37.54
C SER A 64 9.78 22.16 36.24
N PHE A 65 10.53 21.05 36.17
CA PHE A 65 11.12 20.55 34.92
C PHE A 65 10.02 20.00 34.00
N TYR A 66 9.13 19.18 34.56
CA TYR A 66 8.00 18.61 33.81
C TYR A 66 6.96 19.65 33.38
N ASP A 67 6.85 20.76 34.12
CA ASP A 67 6.01 21.88 33.70
C ASP A 67 6.49 22.54 32.41
N LEU A 68 7.81 22.61 32.21
CA LEU A 68 8.43 23.09 30.97
C LEU A 68 8.24 22.07 29.84
N TYR A 69 8.45 20.78 30.16
CA TYR A 69 8.19 19.68 29.24
C TYR A 69 6.76 19.69 28.69
N VAL A 70 5.78 19.82 29.57
CA VAL A 70 4.37 19.89 29.20
C VAL A 70 4.08 21.12 28.34
N ALA A 71 4.66 22.27 28.66
CA ALA A 71 4.45 23.49 27.88
C ALA A 71 5.00 23.36 26.45
N GLU A 72 6.17 22.75 26.28
CA GLU A 72 6.74 22.46 24.96
C GLU A 72 5.92 21.42 24.21
N LEU A 73 5.55 20.31 24.85
CA LEU A 73 4.73 19.27 24.24
C LEU A 73 3.39 19.82 23.72
N ILE A 74 2.72 20.69 24.49
CA ILE A 74 1.49 21.37 24.03
C ILE A 74 1.77 22.21 22.79
N ASN A 75 2.83 23.03 22.83
CA ASN A 75 3.21 23.90 21.73
C ASN A 75 3.53 23.09 20.46
N GLU A 76 4.25 21.98 20.57
CA GLU A 76 4.56 21.15 19.41
C GLU A 76 3.34 20.42 18.86
N ILE A 77 2.45 19.88 19.70
CA ILE A 77 1.21 19.26 19.20
C ILE A 77 0.36 20.27 18.43
N ASP A 78 0.28 21.52 18.89
CA ASP A 78 -0.53 22.56 18.27
C ASP A 78 0.10 23.13 16.97
N PHE A 79 1.43 23.21 16.88
CA PHE A 79 2.10 23.88 15.76
C PHE A 79 2.89 22.97 14.82
N ASN A 80 3.46 21.86 15.30
CA ASN A 80 4.31 20.95 14.54
C ASN A 80 4.20 19.52 15.09
N ALA A 81 3.04 18.90 14.90
CA ALA A 81 2.69 17.65 15.58
C ALA A 81 3.62 16.46 15.26
N LEU A 82 4.40 16.53 14.17
CA LEU A 82 5.43 15.55 13.85
C LEU A 82 6.52 15.45 14.94
N PHE A 83 6.87 16.56 15.60
CA PHE A 83 7.88 16.54 16.67
C PHE A 83 7.43 15.73 17.89
N TYR A 84 6.11 15.49 18.07
CA TYR A 84 5.68 14.51 19.06
C TYR A 84 6.35 13.14 18.86
N PHE A 85 6.35 12.64 17.62
CA PHE A 85 6.94 11.33 17.31
C PHE A 85 8.46 11.35 17.43
N ILE A 86 9.07 12.45 17.00
CA ILE A 86 10.53 12.59 16.93
C ILE A 86 11.14 12.78 18.31
N ASP A 87 10.53 13.67 19.11
CA ASP A 87 11.10 14.21 20.33
C ASP A 87 10.43 13.67 21.59
N HIS A 88 9.10 13.57 21.61
CA HIS A 88 8.37 13.36 22.86
C HIS A 88 8.02 11.90 23.15
N GLN A 89 7.71 11.09 22.13
CA GLN A 89 7.29 9.71 22.30
C GLN A 89 8.31 8.89 23.13
N SER A 90 9.60 9.06 22.83
CA SER A 90 10.68 8.36 23.53
C SER A 90 10.81 8.81 24.99
N ILE A 91 10.67 10.12 25.25
CA ILE A 91 10.76 10.68 26.61
C ILE A 91 9.59 10.18 27.46
N LEU A 92 8.36 10.24 26.95
CA LEU A 92 7.18 9.72 27.65
C LEU A 92 7.34 8.25 28.05
N GLY A 93 7.92 7.43 27.17
CA GLY A 93 8.20 6.02 27.45
C GLY A 93 9.31 5.77 28.48
N LEU A 94 10.09 6.79 28.86
CA LEU A 94 11.12 6.70 29.90
C LEU A 94 10.64 7.19 31.27
N LEU A 95 9.53 7.92 31.33
CA LEU A 95 9.03 8.46 32.60
C LEU A 95 8.59 7.33 33.55
N ALA A 96 8.96 7.45 34.83
CA ALA A 96 8.38 6.64 35.88
C ALA A 96 6.87 6.94 36.02
N ASP A 97 6.10 5.97 36.51
CA ASP A 97 4.63 6.05 36.60
C ASP A 97 4.12 7.34 37.28
N GLU A 98 4.81 7.79 38.34
CA GLU A 98 4.45 9.02 39.07
C GLU A 98 4.66 10.29 38.23
N HIS A 99 5.74 10.36 37.47
CA HIS A 99 6.06 11.50 36.59
C HIS A 99 5.18 11.50 35.35
N TYR A 100 4.90 10.32 34.78
CA TYR A 100 3.94 10.17 33.70
C TYR A 100 2.54 10.62 34.14
N ALA A 101 2.10 10.21 35.34
CA ALA A 101 0.83 10.67 35.90
C ALA A 101 0.78 12.19 36.12
N TYR A 102 1.89 12.79 36.58
CA TYR A 102 2.01 14.24 36.71
C TYR A 102 1.90 14.96 35.36
N VAL A 103 2.70 14.55 34.37
CA VAL A 103 2.69 15.12 33.01
C VAL A 103 1.29 15.02 32.40
N LYS A 104 0.65 13.86 32.50
CA LYS A 104 -0.74 13.63 32.07
C LYS A 104 -1.71 14.60 32.74
N GLN A 105 -1.64 14.74 34.07
CA GLN A 105 -2.52 15.67 34.79
C GLN A 105 -2.30 17.11 34.33
N GLN A 106 -1.05 17.53 34.13
CA GLN A 106 -0.72 18.87 33.65
C GLN A 106 -1.21 19.10 32.23
N LEU A 107 -1.11 18.12 31.33
CA LEU A 107 -1.65 18.21 29.98
C LEU A 107 -3.18 18.34 29.98
N GLN A 108 -3.88 17.66 30.88
CA GLN A 108 -5.33 17.82 31.03
C GLN A 108 -5.72 19.21 31.56
N ILE A 109 -4.95 19.75 32.52
CA ILE A 109 -5.21 21.07 33.11
C ILE A 109 -4.89 22.19 32.12
N LYS A 110 -3.68 22.17 31.54
CA LYS A 110 -3.16 23.21 30.64
C LYS A 110 -3.72 23.08 29.22
N GLY A 111 -4.04 21.86 28.78
CA GLY A 111 -4.65 21.59 27.49
C GLY A 111 -6.08 22.12 27.36
N GLY A 112 -6.74 22.51 28.46
CA GLY A 112 -8.04 23.20 28.38
C GLY A 112 -8.01 24.46 27.50
N ASP A 113 -6.83 25.10 27.39
CA ASP A 113 -6.59 26.27 26.54
C ASP A 113 -5.96 25.90 25.17
N ALA A 114 -5.64 24.63 24.94
CA ALA A 114 -4.99 24.07 23.74
C ALA A 114 -5.74 22.81 23.25
N PRO A 115 -6.77 22.98 22.40
CA PRO A 115 -7.72 21.90 22.07
C PRO A 115 -7.07 20.63 21.50
N ALA A 116 -6.05 20.74 20.64
CA ALA A 116 -5.43 19.58 20.01
C ALA A 116 -4.60 18.77 21.01
N ALA A 117 -3.81 19.42 21.87
CA ALA A 117 -3.07 18.73 22.94
C ALA A 117 -4.01 18.03 23.96
N TYR A 118 -5.13 18.67 24.30
CA TYR A 118 -6.14 18.06 25.18
C TYR A 118 -6.81 16.85 24.54
N ASP A 119 -7.27 16.99 23.29
CA ASP A 119 -7.87 15.88 22.56
C ASP A 119 -6.85 14.74 22.39
N PHE A 120 -5.59 15.05 22.09
CA PHE A 120 -4.52 14.07 21.92
C PHE A 120 -4.36 13.18 23.16
N ILE A 121 -4.18 13.78 24.34
CA ILE A 121 -3.97 13.02 25.58
C ILE A 121 -5.21 12.25 25.98
N CYS A 122 -6.40 12.83 25.80
CA CYS A 122 -7.65 12.10 26.02
C CYS A 122 -7.78 10.87 25.09
N GLY A 123 -7.40 11.01 23.82
CA GLY A 123 -7.39 9.93 22.85
C GLY A 123 -6.37 8.85 23.23
N LEU A 124 -5.13 9.26 23.53
CA LEU A 124 -4.02 8.36 23.85
C LEU A 124 -4.32 7.48 25.06
N GLU A 125 -4.92 8.04 26.12
CA GLU A 125 -5.33 7.27 27.30
C GLU A 125 -6.31 6.14 26.98
N ARG A 126 -7.30 6.43 26.13
CA ARG A 126 -8.32 5.46 25.74
C ARG A 126 -7.75 4.41 24.80
N PHE A 127 -6.86 4.83 23.90
CA PHE A 127 -6.16 3.93 22.99
C PHE A 127 -5.27 2.95 23.76
N MET A 128 -4.46 3.44 24.71
CA MET A 128 -3.62 2.62 25.58
C MET A 128 -4.44 1.69 26.50
N ALA A 129 -5.65 2.10 26.88
CA ALA A 129 -6.59 1.25 27.61
C ALA A 129 -7.26 0.17 26.72
N GLY A 130 -6.88 0.07 25.44
CA GLY A 130 -7.43 -0.91 24.50
C GLY A 130 -8.86 -0.58 24.06
N SER A 131 -9.25 0.69 24.09
CA SER A 131 -10.59 1.18 23.70
C SER A 131 -10.51 2.12 22.49
N PRO A 132 -10.09 1.65 21.30
CA PRO A 132 -9.90 2.49 20.12
C PRO A 132 -11.20 3.19 19.65
N GLU A 133 -12.37 2.60 19.89
CA GLU A 133 -13.68 3.21 19.60
C GLU A 133 -13.96 4.46 20.45
N LEU A 134 -13.40 4.51 21.66
CA LEU A 134 -13.52 5.68 22.54
C LEU A 134 -12.43 6.71 22.26
N ALA A 135 -11.28 6.26 21.73
CA ALA A 135 -10.14 7.11 21.39
C ALA A 135 -10.36 7.86 20.06
N LEU A 136 -10.91 7.18 19.05
CA LEU A 136 -11.08 7.69 17.70
C LEU A 136 -11.72 9.09 17.62
N PRO A 137 -12.83 9.41 18.34
CA PRO A 137 -13.46 10.73 18.27
C PRO A 137 -12.56 11.88 18.75
N TYR A 138 -11.53 11.60 19.54
CA TYR A 138 -10.55 12.60 19.96
C TYR A 138 -9.52 12.84 18.86
N PHE A 139 -8.94 11.77 18.30
CA PHE A 139 -7.93 11.90 17.25
C PHE A 139 -8.48 12.52 15.97
N THR A 140 -9.74 12.25 15.62
CA THR A 140 -10.38 12.85 14.42
C THR A 140 -10.61 14.36 14.51
N LYS A 141 -10.44 14.97 15.68
CA LYS A 141 -10.53 16.43 15.85
C LYS A 141 -9.18 17.13 15.67
N ILE A 142 -8.10 16.37 15.65
CA ILE A 142 -6.74 16.87 15.51
C ILE A 142 -6.41 16.88 14.02
N ASP A 143 -6.34 18.07 13.43
CA ASP A 143 -6.04 18.27 12.00
C ASP A 143 -4.52 18.31 11.78
N SER A 144 -3.85 17.17 11.94
CA SER A 144 -2.40 17.01 11.75
C SER A 144 -2.00 15.56 11.52
N GLU A 145 -0.74 15.32 11.14
CA GLU A 145 -0.12 14.00 10.96
C GLU A 145 -0.29 13.11 12.20
N LEU A 146 -0.26 13.71 13.39
CA LEU A 146 -0.49 13.04 14.66
C LEU A 146 -1.93 12.51 14.78
N GLY A 147 -2.92 13.34 14.43
CA GLY A 147 -4.31 12.95 14.39
C GLY A 147 -4.57 11.84 13.38
N GLU A 148 -4.01 11.97 12.17
CA GLU A 148 -4.13 10.99 11.10
C GLU A 148 -3.52 9.64 11.48
N TYR A 149 -2.32 9.64 12.06
CA TYR A 149 -1.65 8.43 12.54
C TYR A 149 -2.53 7.69 13.55
N PHE A 150 -2.91 8.35 14.64
CA PHE A 150 -3.64 7.69 15.72
C PHE A 150 -5.08 7.32 15.32
N ALA A 151 -5.75 8.11 14.48
CA ALA A 151 -7.03 7.74 13.90
C ALA A 151 -6.89 6.51 12.99
N GLY A 152 -5.87 6.47 12.12
CA GLY A 152 -5.56 5.32 11.28
C GLY A 152 -5.30 4.05 12.10
N MET A 153 -4.55 4.17 13.20
CA MET A 153 -4.31 3.08 14.14
C MET A 153 -5.59 2.61 14.84
N CYS A 154 -6.47 3.52 15.25
CA CYS A 154 -7.79 3.17 15.80
C CYS A 154 -8.61 2.36 14.80
N TYR A 155 -8.73 2.84 13.56
CA TYR A 155 -9.44 2.11 12.50
C TYR A 155 -8.82 0.72 12.25
N TYR A 156 -7.50 0.62 12.26
CA TYR A 156 -6.81 -0.66 12.08
C TYR A 156 -7.15 -1.66 13.20
N GLN A 157 -7.14 -1.22 14.46
CA GLN A 157 -7.54 -2.05 15.61
C GLN A 157 -9.03 -2.43 15.59
N LEU A 158 -9.89 -1.52 15.12
CA LEU A 158 -11.31 -1.77 14.90
C LEU A 158 -11.61 -2.66 13.69
N LYS A 159 -10.57 -3.04 12.92
CA LYS A 159 -10.66 -3.82 11.68
C LYS A 159 -11.43 -3.11 10.57
N GLU A 160 -11.50 -1.79 10.63
CA GLU A 160 -12.02 -0.93 9.57
C GLU A 160 -10.87 -0.58 8.63
N TYR A 161 -10.53 -1.53 7.75
CA TYR A 161 -9.29 -1.45 6.99
C TYR A 161 -9.31 -0.43 5.85
N GLU A 162 -10.46 -0.10 5.26
CA GLU A 162 -10.56 0.95 4.24
C GLU A 162 -10.18 2.35 4.77
N PRO A 163 -10.78 2.86 5.87
CA PRO A 163 -10.36 4.14 6.43
C PRO A 163 -8.94 4.07 6.99
N ALA A 164 -8.52 2.95 7.59
CA ALA A 164 -7.15 2.76 8.05
C ALA A 164 -6.13 2.84 6.89
N LYS A 165 -6.37 2.10 5.80
CA LYS A 165 -5.55 2.12 4.59
C LYS A 165 -5.38 3.55 4.09
N ARG A 166 -6.48 4.26 3.91
CA ARG A 166 -6.45 5.64 3.38
C ARG A 166 -5.58 6.56 4.23
N LEU A 167 -5.82 6.61 5.55
CA LEU A 167 -5.06 7.50 6.43
C LEU A 167 -3.59 7.12 6.50
N LEU A 168 -3.29 5.85 6.81
CA LEU A 168 -1.93 5.39 7.06
C LEU A 168 -1.08 5.42 5.79
N GLN A 169 -1.66 5.09 4.63
CA GLN A 169 -0.95 5.15 3.36
C GLN A 169 -0.69 6.60 2.92
N THR A 170 -1.69 7.48 3.00
CA THR A 170 -1.52 8.90 2.65
C THR A 170 -0.49 9.55 3.55
N LEU A 171 -0.53 9.28 4.86
CA LEU A 171 0.48 9.77 5.79
C LEU A 171 1.86 9.25 5.42
N PHE A 172 2.01 7.97 5.12
CA PHE A 172 3.30 7.38 4.74
C PHE A 172 3.90 8.05 3.51
N GLU A 173 3.10 8.24 2.47
CA GLU A 173 3.54 8.91 1.25
C GLU A 173 3.90 10.38 1.48
N SER A 174 3.15 11.08 2.34
CA SER A 174 3.46 12.46 2.73
C SER A 174 4.81 12.55 3.46
N LEU A 175 5.04 11.65 4.42
CA LEU A 175 6.30 11.58 5.15
C LEU A 175 7.48 11.16 4.24
N LEU A 176 7.28 10.27 3.27
CA LEU A 176 8.29 9.99 2.26
C LEU A 176 8.64 11.23 1.43
N SER A 177 7.63 12.00 1.00
CA SER A 177 7.86 13.26 0.28
C SER A 177 8.64 14.26 1.14
N LEU A 178 8.26 14.41 2.40
CA LEU A 178 8.94 15.29 3.33
C LEU A 178 10.41 14.89 3.54
N GLN A 179 10.70 13.59 3.61
CA GLN A 179 12.07 13.08 3.70
C GLN A 179 12.93 13.42 2.47
N GLN A 180 12.30 13.47 1.29
CA GLN A 180 12.98 13.84 0.04
C GLN A 180 13.28 15.34 -0.01
N ASP A 181 12.39 16.16 0.57
CA ASP A 181 12.50 17.61 0.58
C ASP A 181 13.49 18.13 1.63
N PHE A 182 13.72 17.38 2.71
CA PHE A 182 14.56 17.80 3.84
C PHE A 182 15.62 16.75 4.18
N GLU A 183 16.89 17.09 3.97
CA GLU A 183 18.04 16.21 4.23
C GLU A 183 18.14 15.78 5.69
N GLU A 184 17.65 16.61 6.64
CA GLU A 184 17.69 16.28 8.07
C GLU A 184 16.93 14.99 8.38
N PHE A 185 15.82 14.71 7.70
CA PHE A 185 15.01 13.52 7.95
C PHE A 185 15.61 12.23 7.38
N GLN A 186 16.48 12.32 6.36
CA GLN A 186 17.08 11.14 5.73
C GLN A 186 17.98 10.34 6.67
N THR A 187 18.55 11.00 7.68
CA THR A 187 19.44 10.37 8.66
C THR A 187 18.83 10.35 10.07
N HIS A 188 17.60 10.85 10.22
CA HIS A 188 16.95 10.94 11.52
C HIS A 188 16.37 9.60 11.96
N ILE A 189 16.95 9.01 13.00
CA ILE A 189 16.62 7.66 13.47
C ILE A 189 15.13 7.51 13.85
N THR A 190 14.60 8.41 14.71
CA THR A 190 13.20 8.32 15.17
C THR A 190 12.19 8.49 14.02
N TYR A 191 12.50 9.36 13.07
CA TYR A 191 11.70 9.55 11.86
C TYR A 191 11.69 8.28 11.00
N GLY A 192 12.85 7.65 10.82
CA GLY A 192 12.96 6.35 10.16
C GLY A 192 12.11 5.26 10.83
N TYR A 193 12.05 5.21 12.16
CA TYR A 193 11.16 4.28 12.88
C TYR A 193 9.68 4.57 12.65
N LEU A 194 9.27 5.84 12.68
CA LEU A 194 7.89 6.22 12.35
C LEU A 194 7.50 5.76 10.94
N LEU A 195 8.35 6.02 9.94
CA LEU A 195 8.14 5.57 8.57
C LEU A 195 8.06 4.04 8.48
N TYR A 196 8.98 3.35 9.16
CA TYR A 196 9.04 1.89 9.19
C TYR A 196 7.73 1.30 9.73
N ASP A 197 7.30 1.72 10.91
CA ASP A 197 6.08 1.22 11.58
C ASP A 197 4.84 1.48 10.72
N LEU A 198 4.68 2.73 10.27
CA LEU A 198 3.53 3.16 9.46
C LEU A 198 3.40 2.34 8.17
N SER A 199 4.54 2.07 7.52
CA SER A 199 4.56 1.33 6.27
C SER A 199 4.07 -0.11 6.41
N HIS A 200 4.30 -0.76 7.55
CA HIS A 200 3.84 -2.13 7.82
C HIS A 200 2.32 -2.19 7.92
N TYR A 201 1.70 -1.21 8.60
CA TYR A 201 0.26 -1.11 8.69
C TYR A 201 -0.38 -0.79 7.32
N ALA A 202 0.22 0.14 6.56
CA ALA A 202 -0.26 0.48 5.22
C ALA A 202 -0.18 -0.74 4.26
N LEU A 203 0.92 -1.48 4.27
CA LEU A 203 1.07 -2.73 3.51
C LEU A 203 0.06 -3.79 3.98
N GLY A 204 -0.06 -3.98 5.29
CA GLY A 204 -0.98 -4.95 5.90
C GLY A 204 -2.43 -4.69 5.51
N ALA A 205 -2.89 -3.44 5.59
CA ALA A 205 -4.24 -3.04 5.20
C ALA A 205 -4.51 -3.34 3.72
N ASN A 206 -3.56 -3.06 2.83
CA ASN A 206 -3.69 -3.38 1.40
C ASN A 206 -3.81 -4.89 1.14
N VAL A 207 -3.05 -5.72 1.86
CA VAL A 207 -3.14 -7.19 1.74
C VAL A 207 -4.48 -7.71 2.26
N ILE A 208 -4.97 -7.19 3.38
CA ILE A 208 -6.26 -7.59 3.99
C ILE A 208 -7.42 -7.23 3.07
N LEU A 209 -7.38 -6.06 2.44
CA LEU A 209 -8.38 -5.60 1.46
C LEU A 209 -8.23 -6.23 0.08
N GLU A 210 -7.28 -7.15 -0.09
CA GLU A 210 -7.00 -7.84 -1.35
C GLU A 210 -6.59 -6.91 -2.51
N ASP A 211 -6.13 -5.70 -2.19
CA ASP A 211 -5.55 -4.78 -3.18
C ASP A 211 -4.08 -5.13 -3.43
N TYR A 212 -3.86 -6.30 -4.03
CA TYR A 212 -2.52 -6.87 -4.14
C TYR A 212 -1.58 -6.07 -5.04
N LYS A 213 -2.11 -5.29 -5.99
CA LYS A 213 -1.29 -4.38 -6.82
C LYS A 213 -0.73 -3.25 -5.98
N GLU A 214 -1.57 -2.68 -5.13
CA GLU A 214 -1.18 -1.61 -4.25
C GLU A 214 -0.27 -2.12 -3.12
N ALA A 215 -0.55 -3.31 -2.58
CA ALA A 215 0.34 -3.99 -1.64
C ALA A 215 1.74 -4.22 -2.23
N GLU A 216 1.84 -4.63 -3.51
CA GLU A 216 3.14 -4.74 -4.18
C GLU A 216 3.84 -3.38 -4.30
N ARG A 217 3.12 -2.33 -4.70
CA ARG A 217 3.68 -0.97 -4.81
C ARG A 217 4.22 -0.49 -3.46
N MET A 218 3.45 -0.68 -2.40
CA MET A 218 3.85 -0.34 -1.03
C MET A 218 5.09 -1.13 -0.62
N ALA A 219 5.12 -2.45 -0.82
CA ALA A 219 6.29 -3.25 -0.49
C ALA A 219 7.55 -2.81 -1.25
N GLN A 220 7.41 -2.38 -2.51
CA GLN A 220 8.51 -1.83 -3.30
C GLN A 220 9.00 -0.47 -2.77
N LEU A 221 8.10 0.41 -2.32
CA LEU A 221 8.49 1.66 -1.65
C LEU A 221 9.25 1.38 -0.36
N ILE A 222 8.74 0.46 0.46
CA ILE A 222 9.41 0.08 1.70
C ILE A 222 10.82 -0.46 1.40
N LEU A 223 11.01 -1.28 0.36
CA LEU A 223 12.33 -1.79 -0.02
C LEU A 223 13.28 -0.74 -0.61
N GLN A 224 12.77 0.41 -1.06
CA GLN A 224 13.61 1.54 -1.48
C GLN A 224 14.18 2.27 -0.27
N GLU A 225 13.43 2.32 0.83
CA GLU A 225 13.82 3.00 2.07
C GLU A 225 14.55 2.09 3.06
N PHE A 226 14.12 0.84 3.15
CA PHE A 226 14.61 -0.15 4.11
C PHE A 226 14.99 -1.44 3.37
N SER A 227 16.29 -1.72 3.27
CA SER A 227 16.76 -3.00 2.72
C SER A 227 16.38 -4.17 3.65
N LEU A 228 16.30 -5.39 3.11
CA LEU A 228 15.99 -6.58 3.91
C LEU A 228 17.00 -6.78 5.06
N GLU A 229 18.28 -6.44 4.85
CA GLU A 229 19.31 -6.45 5.89
C GLU A 229 19.01 -5.45 7.00
N GLN A 230 18.60 -4.22 6.64
CA GLN A 230 18.23 -3.18 7.61
C GLN A 230 17.03 -3.63 8.45
N MET A 231 15.96 -4.13 7.82
CA MET A 231 14.78 -4.65 8.53
C MET A 231 15.13 -5.81 9.49
N THR A 232 16.02 -6.70 9.04
CA THR A 232 16.50 -7.82 9.87
C THR A 232 17.32 -7.33 11.06
N ALA A 233 18.09 -6.25 10.90
CA ALA A 233 18.82 -5.64 12.03
C ALA A 233 17.85 -5.00 13.03
N LEU A 234 16.86 -4.23 12.55
CA LEU A 234 15.86 -3.56 13.39
C LEU A 234 15.05 -4.56 14.24
N SER A 235 14.58 -5.64 13.63
CA SER A 235 13.82 -6.69 14.33
C SER A 235 14.59 -7.40 15.45
N ARG A 236 15.93 -7.40 15.42
CA ARG A 236 16.77 -7.97 16.50
C ARG A 236 16.95 -7.03 17.69
N HIS A 237 16.68 -5.74 17.54
CA HIS A 237 16.84 -4.73 18.58
C HIS A 237 15.56 -4.49 19.41
N ASN A 238 14.38 -4.81 18.86
CA ASN A 238 13.09 -4.53 19.48
C ASN A 238 12.52 -5.68 20.35
N THR A 239 13.18 -6.84 20.40
CA THR A 239 12.65 -8.00 21.14
C THR A 239 13.18 -8.06 22.57
N THR A 240 12.52 -7.35 23.49
CA THR A 240 12.54 -7.73 24.91
C THR A 240 11.48 -8.81 25.12
N ASP A 241 11.91 -10.08 25.09
CA ASP A 241 11.16 -11.29 25.47
C ASP A 241 9.65 -11.36 25.10
N ALA A 242 9.33 -12.29 24.18
CA ALA A 242 8.01 -12.94 23.94
C ALA A 242 7.15 -12.55 22.72
N GLU A 243 7.70 -11.98 21.65
CA GLU A 243 7.02 -11.99 20.33
C GLU A 243 7.60 -13.09 19.42
N GLU A 244 6.81 -14.13 19.12
CA GLU A 244 7.19 -15.24 18.23
C GLU A 244 7.25 -14.83 16.74
N ILE A 245 6.82 -13.60 16.39
CA ILE A 245 6.77 -13.08 15.01
C ILE A 245 7.27 -11.64 14.99
N THR A 246 8.32 -11.38 14.21
CA THR A 246 8.91 -10.05 14.06
C THR A 246 8.26 -9.22 12.95
N ASP A 247 8.42 -7.89 12.96
CA ASP A 247 7.96 -7.01 11.87
C ASP A 247 8.54 -7.41 10.51
N PHE A 248 9.81 -7.82 10.50
CA PHE A 248 10.45 -8.39 9.30
C PHE A 248 9.69 -9.60 8.76
N GLU A 249 9.27 -10.51 9.64
CA GLU A 249 8.45 -11.66 9.25
C GLU A 249 7.08 -11.26 8.72
N VAL A 250 6.44 -10.26 9.34
CA VAL A 250 5.17 -9.70 8.88
C VAL A 250 5.31 -9.07 7.49
N PHE A 251 6.36 -8.29 7.24
CA PHE A 251 6.66 -7.70 5.94
C PHE A 251 6.81 -8.78 4.87
N VAL A 252 7.70 -9.76 5.09
CA VAL A 252 7.97 -10.84 4.13
C VAL A 252 6.70 -11.63 3.87
N ASN A 253 5.91 -11.91 4.90
CA ASN A 253 4.61 -12.57 4.78
C ASN A 253 3.66 -11.77 3.88
N ASN A 254 3.46 -10.48 4.16
CA ASN A 254 2.53 -9.64 3.41
C ASN A 254 2.96 -9.46 1.95
N TYR A 255 4.24 -9.18 1.71
CA TYR A 255 4.76 -9.01 0.35
C TYR A 255 4.69 -10.31 -0.46
N THR A 256 5.06 -11.44 0.14
CA THR A 256 4.93 -12.76 -0.50
C THR A 256 3.45 -13.07 -0.83
N THR A 257 2.49 -12.62 -0.01
CA THR A 257 1.06 -12.79 -0.30
C THR A 257 0.67 -12.04 -1.56
N ALA A 258 1.06 -10.77 -1.65
CA ALA A 258 0.80 -9.95 -2.83
C ALA A 258 1.41 -10.58 -4.09
N LEU A 259 2.67 -10.99 -4.04
CA LEU A 259 3.36 -11.60 -5.18
C LEU A 259 2.69 -12.90 -5.65
N ILE A 260 2.33 -13.80 -4.74
CA ILE A 260 1.63 -15.05 -5.08
C ILE A 260 0.27 -14.76 -5.73
N LYS A 261 -0.51 -13.82 -5.18
CA LYS A 261 -1.83 -13.43 -5.70
C LYS A 261 -1.74 -12.76 -7.06
N LEU A 262 -0.67 -12.02 -7.31
CA LEU A 262 -0.32 -11.44 -8.61
C LEU A 262 0.35 -12.43 -9.58
N ARG A 263 0.53 -13.70 -9.18
CA ARG A 263 1.20 -14.75 -9.96
C ARG A 263 2.66 -14.46 -10.29
N LYS A 264 3.32 -13.68 -9.44
CA LYS A 264 4.76 -13.36 -9.48
C LYS A 264 5.56 -14.39 -8.68
N TYR A 265 5.47 -15.65 -9.10
CA TYR A 265 5.96 -16.79 -8.32
C TYR A 265 7.49 -16.84 -8.23
N LYS A 266 8.19 -16.33 -9.25
CA LYS A 266 9.65 -16.27 -9.26
C LYS A 266 10.16 -15.28 -8.23
N GLU A 267 9.55 -14.09 -8.19
CA GLU A 267 9.85 -13.04 -7.23
C GLU A 267 9.50 -13.50 -5.80
N ALA A 268 8.34 -14.14 -5.61
CA ALA A 268 7.93 -14.69 -4.31
C ALA A 268 8.93 -15.72 -3.77
N LYS A 269 9.39 -16.64 -4.62
CA LYS A 269 10.39 -17.65 -4.23
C LYS A 269 11.72 -17.00 -3.86
N ALA A 270 12.20 -16.05 -4.68
CA ALA A 270 13.46 -15.36 -4.43
C ALA A 270 13.44 -14.58 -3.09
N LEU A 271 12.35 -13.87 -2.80
CA LEU A 271 12.16 -13.15 -1.55
C LEU A 271 12.21 -14.07 -0.33
N LEU A 272 11.50 -15.21 -0.37
CA LEU A 272 11.50 -16.19 0.73
C LEU A 272 12.90 -16.80 0.95
N GLU A 273 13.59 -17.18 -0.12
CA GLU A 273 14.94 -17.75 -0.03
C GLU A 273 15.95 -16.74 0.53
N GLU A 274 15.88 -15.49 0.09
CA GLU A 274 16.74 -14.42 0.60
C GLU A 274 16.46 -14.11 2.07
N SER A 275 15.18 -14.00 2.45
CA SER A 275 14.78 -13.69 3.81
C SER A 275 15.22 -14.77 4.81
N ILE A 276 15.17 -16.05 4.43
CA ILE A 276 15.68 -17.17 5.25
C ILE A 276 17.20 -17.11 5.39
N ARG A 277 17.94 -16.67 4.36
CA ARG A 277 19.40 -16.48 4.49
C ARG A 277 19.74 -15.39 5.51
N LEU A 278 18.95 -14.32 5.54
CA LEU A 278 19.17 -13.19 6.44
C LEU A 278 18.74 -13.49 7.87
N ASN A 279 17.61 -14.19 8.05
CA ASN A 279 17.11 -14.60 9.34
C ASN A 279 16.65 -16.07 9.34
N PRO A 280 17.58 -17.03 9.54
CA PRO A 280 17.27 -18.45 9.51
C PRO A 280 16.25 -18.89 10.56
N GLU A 281 16.16 -18.19 11.70
CA GLU A 281 15.28 -18.55 12.83
C GLU A 281 13.85 -18.00 12.67
N ALA A 282 13.55 -17.29 11.58
CA ALA A 282 12.24 -16.70 11.30
C ALA A 282 11.16 -17.79 11.04
N SER A 283 10.45 -18.17 12.09
CA SER A 283 9.52 -19.30 12.10
C SER A 283 8.36 -19.12 11.11
N LEU A 284 7.85 -17.90 10.93
CA LEU A 284 6.76 -17.60 10.01
C LEU A 284 7.23 -17.78 8.56
N ILE A 285 8.44 -17.31 8.24
CA ILE A 285 9.01 -17.40 6.88
C ILE A 285 9.33 -18.86 6.54
N GLN A 286 9.88 -19.63 7.49
CA GLN A 286 10.09 -21.07 7.29
C GLN A 286 8.78 -21.79 6.97
N ARG A 287 7.73 -21.56 7.78
CA ARG A 287 6.40 -22.15 7.57
C ARG A 287 5.81 -21.73 6.22
N ARG A 288 6.00 -20.45 5.85
CA ARG A 288 5.55 -19.89 4.56
C ARG A 288 6.21 -20.59 3.39
N LEU A 289 7.53 -20.78 3.42
CA LEU A 289 8.26 -21.48 2.37
C LEU A 289 7.80 -22.94 2.27
N GLN A 290 7.69 -23.66 3.39
CA GLN A 290 7.23 -25.06 3.40
C GLN A 290 5.83 -25.20 2.79
N ASN A 291 4.88 -24.33 3.18
CA ASN A 291 3.49 -24.40 2.72
C ASN A 291 3.32 -24.02 1.25
N SER A 292 4.23 -23.22 0.70
CA SER A 292 4.14 -22.72 -0.68
C SER A 292 5.11 -23.38 -1.66
N ALA A 293 6.10 -24.16 -1.20
CA ALA A 293 7.14 -24.77 -2.05
C ALA A 293 6.57 -25.54 -3.25
N ASP A 294 5.70 -26.53 -3.00
CA ASP A 294 5.04 -27.31 -4.05
C ASP A 294 4.26 -26.45 -5.03
N GLN A 295 3.53 -25.45 -4.54
CA GLN A 295 2.75 -24.55 -5.36
C GLN A 295 3.66 -23.70 -6.24
N LEU A 296 4.70 -23.09 -5.65
CA LEU A 296 5.67 -22.25 -6.35
C LEU A 296 6.42 -23.06 -7.42
N GLU A 297 6.86 -24.28 -7.10
CA GLU A 297 7.54 -25.16 -8.05
C GLU A 297 6.65 -25.57 -9.22
N ARG A 298 5.40 -25.98 -8.94
CA ARG A 298 4.44 -26.35 -10.00
C ARG A 298 4.13 -25.17 -10.92
N GLN A 299 3.94 -23.98 -10.36
CA GLN A 299 3.66 -22.77 -11.15
C GLN A 299 4.89 -22.32 -11.94
N LEU A 300 6.08 -22.32 -11.34
CA LEU A 300 7.33 -22.02 -12.05
C LEU A 300 7.59 -22.99 -13.19
N PHE A 301 7.29 -24.28 -12.99
CA PHE A 301 7.37 -25.29 -14.04
C PHE A 301 6.35 -25.02 -15.16
N ALA A 302 5.10 -24.69 -14.81
CA ALA A 302 4.07 -24.32 -15.78
C ALA A 302 4.48 -23.07 -16.58
N ASP A 303 4.98 -22.03 -15.91
CA ASP A 303 5.48 -20.80 -16.54
C ASP A 303 6.69 -21.09 -17.44
N ALA A 304 7.59 -21.97 -17.03
CA ALA A 304 8.75 -22.38 -17.83
C ALA A 304 8.35 -23.17 -19.09
N ILE A 305 7.28 -23.97 -19.04
CA ILE A 305 6.71 -24.63 -20.23
C ILE A 305 6.02 -23.61 -21.14
N LEU A 306 5.29 -22.66 -20.56
CA LEU A 306 4.54 -21.65 -21.32
C LEU A 306 5.44 -20.57 -21.94
N ALA A 307 6.55 -20.19 -21.30
CA ALA A 307 7.42 -19.12 -21.75
C ALA A 307 7.99 -19.34 -23.17
N PRO A 308 8.50 -20.53 -23.55
CA PRO A 308 8.92 -20.83 -24.93
C PRO A 308 7.75 -20.88 -25.94
N ILE A 309 6.55 -21.24 -25.49
CA ILE A 309 5.34 -21.32 -26.33
C ILE A 309 4.84 -19.90 -26.65
N LEU A 310 4.85 -19.01 -25.66
CA LEU A 310 4.46 -17.60 -25.82
C LEU A 310 5.52 -16.75 -26.53
N HIS A 311 6.81 -17.07 -26.40
CA HIS A 311 7.91 -16.37 -27.09
C HIS A 311 8.11 -16.79 -28.57
N LYS A 312 7.27 -17.67 -29.12
CA LYS A 312 7.41 -18.19 -30.50
C LYS A 312 6.42 -17.67 -31.53
N GLU A 313 5.81 -16.50 -31.33
CA GLU A 313 5.44 -15.64 -32.46
C GLU A 313 6.57 -14.64 -32.74
N LYS A 314 7.72 -15.15 -33.19
CA LYS A 314 8.65 -14.29 -33.93
C LYS A 314 7.93 -13.87 -35.20
N ALA A 315 7.52 -12.61 -35.24
CA ALA A 315 7.03 -11.93 -36.43
C ALA A 315 7.99 -12.20 -37.59
N TYR A 316 7.62 -13.12 -38.47
CA TYR A 316 8.31 -13.31 -39.74
C TYR A 316 8.12 -12.03 -40.57
N GLY A 317 9.19 -11.25 -40.71
CA GLY A 317 9.42 -10.42 -41.90
C GLY A 317 8.65 -9.10 -42.04
N VAL A 318 8.68 -8.20 -41.05
CA VAL A 318 8.16 -6.83 -41.25
C VAL A 318 9.30 -5.81 -41.27
N LYS A 319 9.82 -5.51 -42.47
CA LYS A 319 10.85 -4.47 -42.74
C LYS A 319 10.27 -3.04 -42.85
N LYS A 320 9.05 -2.78 -42.38
CA LYS A 320 8.44 -1.44 -42.42
C LYS A 320 7.68 -1.16 -41.14
N PHE A 321 8.14 -0.16 -40.39
CA PHE A 321 7.46 0.36 -39.21
C PHE A 321 6.10 0.94 -39.65
N LEU A 322 5.00 0.28 -39.31
CA LEU A 322 3.66 0.77 -39.58
C LEU A 322 3.19 1.62 -38.39
N LYS A 323 3.14 2.94 -38.57
CA LYS A 323 2.42 3.88 -37.69
C LYS A 323 0.99 3.34 -37.51
N GLY A 324 0.59 3.08 -36.25
CA GLY A 324 -0.80 2.74 -35.89
C GLY A 324 -0.98 1.54 -34.94
N LYS A 325 -0.01 0.62 -34.82
CA LYS A 325 -0.26 -0.66 -34.12
C LYS A 325 -0.18 -0.65 -32.59
N ARG A 326 0.17 0.45 -31.92
CA ARG A 326 0.30 0.48 -30.45
C ARG A 326 -1.00 0.76 -29.69
N PHE A 327 -2.04 1.31 -30.32
CA PHE A 327 -3.27 1.72 -29.63
C PHE A 327 -4.47 0.77 -29.78
N ALA A 328 -4.42 -0.17 -30.74
CA ALA A 328 -5.45 -1.18 -30.92
C ALA A 328 -4.98 -2.53 -30.35
N ARG A 329 -5.11 -2.73 -29.04
CA ARG A 329 -5.15 -4.09 -28.48
C ARG A 329 -6.61 -4.43 -28.17
N ALA A 330 -7.00 -5.70 -28.33
CA ALA A 330 -8.39 -6.12 -28.16
C ALA A 330 -8.93 -5.79 -26.75
N ASP A 331 -8.11 -5.98 -25.72
CA ASP A 331 -8.41 -5.61 -24.32
C ASP A 331 -8.77 -4.12 -24.14
N LYS A 332 -8.10 -3.21 -24.88
CA LYS A 332 -8.42 -1.77 -24.86
C LYS A 332 -9.73 -1.45 -25.57
N LEU A 333 -10.05 -2.16 -26.65
CA LEU A 333 -11.34 -2.01 -27.34
C LEU A 333 -12.48 -2.53 -26.46
N GLU A 334 -12.30 -3.65 -25.77
CA GLU A 334 -13.27 -4.16 -24.80
C GLU A 334 -13.55 -3.15 -23.69
N ALA A 335 -12.48 -2.58 -23.11
CA ALA A 335 -12.61 -1.59 -22.05
C ALA A 335 -13.36 -0.33 -22.52
N LEU A 336 -13.09 0.12 -23.75
CA LEU A 336 -13.78 1.27 -24.35
C LEU A 336 -15.26 0.99 -24.60
N ILE A 337 -15.61 -0.19 -25.12
CA ILE A 337 -17.01 -0.60 -25.35
C ILE A 337 -17.76 -0.71 -24.01
N ALA A 338 -17.13 -1.29 -22.98
CA ALA A 338 -17.73 -1.38 -21.65
C ALA A 338 -18.02 0.01 -21.06
N LEU A 339 -17.07 0.95 -21.14
CA LEU A 339 -17.26 2.33 -20.69
C LEU A 339 -18.39 3.05 -21.45
N GLN A 340 -18.53 2.79 -22.76
CA GLN A 340 -19.64 3.37 -23.53
C GLN A 340 -21.00 2.84 -23.06
N ILE A 341 -21.11 1.54 -22.80
CA ILE A 341 -22.32 0.91 -22.24
C ILE A 341 -22.64 1.50 -20.86
N GLU A 342 -21.66 1.61 -19.97
CA GLU A 342 -21.81 2.21 -18.64
C GLU A 342 -22.27 3.67 -18.70
N ALA A 343 -21.80 4.43 -19.71
CA ALA A 343 -22.21 5.80 -19.97
C ALA A 343 -23.57 5.92 -20.68
N GLY A 344 -24.26 4.81 -20.96
CA GLY A 344 -25.54 4.79 -21.68
C GLY A 344 -25.43 5.13 -23.17
N ILE A 345 -24.23 5.04 -23.75
CA ILE A 345 -23.97 5.31 -25.16
C ILE A 345 -24.22 4.03 -25.97
N PRO A 346 -25.05 4.06 -27.03
CA PRO A 346 -25.27 2.90 -27.90
C PRO A 346 -23.97 2.39 -28.53
N VAL A 347 -23.81 1.06 -28.58
CA VAL A 347 -22.65 0.39 -29.17
C VAL A 347 -23.12 -0.50 -30.31
N PHE A 348 -22.35 -0.55 -31.40
CA PHE A 348 -22.74 -1.26 -32.63
C PHE A 348 -24.10 -0.81 -33.21
N GLY A 349 -24.50 0.43 -32.92
CA GLY A 349 -25.77 1.00 -33.37
C GLY A 349 -26.98 0.65 -32.50
N GLU A 350 -26.79 -0.10 -31.42
CA GLU A 350 -27.87 -0.62 -30.56
C GLU A 350 -27.65 -0.27 -29.08
N PRO A 351 -28.72 -0.07 -28.28
CA PRO A 351 -28.63 0.13 -26.83
C PRO A 351 -28.43 -1.22 -26.13
N LEU A 352 -27.19 -1.72 -26.13
CA LEU A 352 -26.83 -3.03 -25.57
C LEU A 352 -26.30 -2.92 -24.13
N ALA A 353 -26.54 -3.94 -23.33
CA ALA A 353 -25.91 -4.13 -22.02
C ALA A 353 -24.89 -5.27 -22.06
N ILE A 354 -23.95 -5.30 -21.10
CA ILE A 354 -23.09 -6.47 -20.90
C ILE A 354 -23.93 -7.59 -20.31
N TYR A 355 -23.83 -8.78 -20.88
CA TYR A 355 -24.55 -9.95 -20.40
C TYR A 355 -23.91 -10.52 -19.14
N GLU A 356 -24.73 -10.97 -18.20
CA GLU A 356 -24.28 -11.64 -16.97
C GLU A 356 -25.23 -12.79 -16.65
N ASP A 357 -24.67 -13.93 -16.29
CA ASP A 357 -25.40 -15.09 -15.79
C ASP A 357 -24.56 -15.88 -14.77
N GLU A 358 -25.05 -17.07 -14.39
CA GLU A 358 -24.38 -17.95 -13.43
C GLU A 358 -22.99 -18.46 -13.88
N TYR A 359 -22.65 -18.35 -15.17
CA TYR A 359 -21.37 -18.76 -15.75
C TYR A 359 -20.37 -17.62 -15.89
N GLY A 360 -20.79 -16.38 -15.63
CA GLY A 360 -19.89 -15.25 -15.42
C GLY A 360 -20.31 -13.96 -16.11
N TYR A 361 -19.40 -13.00 -16.05
CA TYR A 361 -19.55 -11.67 -16.62
C TYR A 361 -19.19 -11.68 -18.11
N GLY A 362 -19.96 -10.97 -18.94
CA GLY A 362 -19.88 -10.96 -20.40
C GLY A 362 -18.59 -10.43 -21.03
N ARG A 363 -17.47 -10.36 -20.31
CA ARG A 363 -16.14 -10.04 -20.86
C ARG A 363 -15.26 -11.27 -20.85
N GLN A 364 -14.57 -11.54 -21.95
CA GLN A 364 -13.72 -12.74 -22.09
C GLN A 364 -14.50 -14.01 -21.69
N TYR A 365 -15.74 -14.10 -22.17
CA TYR A 365 -16.75 -15.03 -21.72
C TYR A 365 -16.45 -16.45 -22.23
N LYS A 366 -16.51 -17.42 -21.33
CA LYS A 366 -16.20 -18.81 -21.61
C LYS A 366 -17.47 -19.63 -21.83
N VAL A 367 -17.60 -20.24 -23.00
CA VAL A 367 -18.66 -21.20 -23.28
C VAL A 367 -18.13 -22.63 -23.10
N PRO A 368 -18.72 -23.45 -22.19
CA PRO A 368 -18.33 -24.84 -22.03
C PRO A 368 -18.40 -25.62 -23.36
N GLY A 369 -17.35 -26.39 -23.66
CA GLY A 369 -17.28 -27.18 -24.89
C GLY A 369 -16.90 -26.42 -26.16
N VAL A 370 -16.71 -25.09 -26.11
CA VAL A 370 -16.21 -24.29 -27.22
C VAL A 370 -14.78 -23.82 -26.95
N THR A 371 -13.88 -24.05 -27.90
CA THR A 371 -12.47 -23.64 -27.78
C THR A 371 -12.31 -22.12 -27.93
N GLY A 372 -11.76 -21.48 -26.91
CA GLY A 372 -11.46 -20.04 -26.86
C GLY A 372 -12.42 -19.23 -25.98
N LEU A 373 -12.24 -17.92 -25.96
CA LEU A 373 -13.06 -16.98 -25.20
C LEU A 373 -13.75 -16.01 -26.16
N ILE A 374 -14.99 -15.66 -25.86
CA ILE A 374 -15.73 -14.62 -26.57
C ILE A 374 -15.30 -13.28 -25.97
N ASP A 375 -14.82 -12.33 -26.79
CA ASP A 375 -14.28 -11.06 -26.27
C ASP A 375 -15.33 -10.29 -25.47
N LEU A 376 -16.56 -10.18 -26.00
CA LEU A 376 -17.73 -9.68 -25.25
C LEU A 376 -18.98 -10.52 -25.57
N VAL A 377 -19.84 -10.69 -24.56
CA VAL A 377 -21.23 -11.11 -24.72
C VAL A 377 -22.12 -9.97 -24.29
N LEU A 378 -22.92 -9.47 -25.22
CA LEU A 378 -23.84 -8.37 -25.01
C LEU A 378 -25.27 -8.86 -25.11
N ILE A 379 -26.20 -8.15 -24.48
CA ILE A 379 -27.63 -8.43 -24.52
C ILE A 379 -28.43 -7.19 -24.91
N ASP A 380 -29.32 -7.35 -25.87
CA ASP A 380 -30.49 -6.48 -26.00
C ASP A 380 -31.54 -6.98 -25.02
N GLN A 381 -31.73 -6.24 -23.92
CA GLN A 381 -32.66 -6.59 -22.85
C GLN A 381 -34.13 -6.57 -23.33
N THR A 382 -34.46 -5.75 -24.33
CA THR A 382 -35.82 -5.60 -24.84
C THR A 382 -36.20 -6.77 -25.73
N ALA A 383 -35.30 -7.16 -26.64
CA ALA A 383 -35.52 -8.28 -27.56
C ALA A 383 -35.12 -9.65 -26.97
N ALA A 384 -34.53 -9.68 -25.77
CA ALA A 384 -33.92 -10.86 -25.15
C ALA A 384 -32.92 -11.58 -26.07
N LEU A 385 -32.21 -10.81 -26.90
CA LEU A 385 -31.29 -11.27 -27.94
C LEU A 385 -29.85 -11.11 -27.46
N LEU A 386 -29.03 -12.16 -27.59
CA LEU A 386 -27.61 -12.11 -27.26
C LEU A 386 -26.75 -11.84 -28.48
N TYR A 387 -25.62 -11.18 -28.25
CA TYR A 387 -24.59 -10.93 -29.24
C TYR A 387 -23.25 -11.47 -28.75
N ALA A 388 -22.68 -12.43 -29.49
CA ALA A 388 -21.30 -12.84 -29.32
C ALA A 388 -20.41 -11.89 -30.15
N VAL A 389 -19.51 -11.16 -29.49
CA VAL A 389 -18.65 -10.16 -30.11
C VAL A 389 -17.22 -10.68 -30.18
N VAL A 390 -16.62 -10.57 -31.38
CA VAL A 390 -15.19 -10.83 -31.59
C VAL A 390 -14.52 -9.56 -32.08
N LEU A 391 -13.50 -9.11 -31.35
CA LEU A 391 -12.73 -7.91 -31.63
C LEU A 391 -11.36 -8.30 -32.21
N LYS A 392 -11.05 -7.80 -33.41
CA LYS A 392 -9.73 -8.01 -34.01
C LYS A 392 -9.04 -6.69 -34.32
N PRO A 393 -7.86 -6.43 -33.71
CA PRO A 393 -7.16 -5.17 -33.90
C PRO A 393 -6.41 -5.05 -35.23
N ASN A 394 -6.31 -6.14 -35.99
CA ASN A 394 -5.60 -6.23 -37.25
C ASN A 394 -6.51 -6.85 -38.32
N SER A 395 -6.06 -6.80 -39.59
CA SER A 395 -6.70 -7.53 -40.67
C SER A 395 -6.74 -9.03 -40.37
N THR A 396 -7.90 -9.65 -40.57
CA THR A 396 -8.12 -11.08 -40.39
C THR A 396 -8.95 -11.63 -41.53
N GLY A 397 -8.55 -12.79 -42.06
CA GLY A 397 -9.29 -13.52 -43.08
C GLY A 397 -10.43 -14.37 -42.52
N ILE A 398 -10.88 -15.34 -43.32
CA ILE A 398 -12.11 -16.14 -43.10
C ILE A 398 -12.11 -16.92 -41.77
N ALA A 399 -10.95 -17.20 -41.16
CA ALA A 399 -10.87 -17.96 -39.90
C ALA A 399 -11.69 -17.32 -38.76
N VAL A 400 -11.78 -15.98 -38.71
CA VAL A 400 -12.57 -15.28 -37.68
C VAL A 400 -14.07 -15.50 -37.86
N TYR A 401 -14.53 -15.71 -39.10
CA TYR A 401 -15.92 -16.03 -39.40
C TYR A 401 -16.29 -17.41 -38.83
N GLU A 402 -15.43 -18.42 -39.03
CA GLU A 402 -15.66 -19.76 -38.47
C GLU A 402 -15.60 -19.75 -36.93
N GLN A 403 -14.74 -18.90 -36.35
CA GLN A 403 -14.67 -18.70 -34.91
C GLN A 403 -15.99 -18.15 -34.36
N ILE A 404 -16.53 -17.07 -34.94
CA ILE A 404 -17.77 -16.47 -34.45
C ILE A 404 -18.98 -17.39 -34.62
N LYS A 405 -19.05 -18.23 -35.68
CA LYS A 405 -20.12 -19.23 -35.81
C LYS A 405 -20.09 -20.26 -34.67
N LYS A 406 -18.90 -20.70 -34.25
CA LYS A 406 -18.76 -21.61 -33.11
C LYS A 406 -19.23 -20.96 -31.82
N TYR A 407 -18.88 -19.68 -31.62
CA TYR A 407 -19.32 -18.92 -30.45
C TYR A 407 -20.82 -18.70 -30.41
N THR A 408 -21.45 -18.30 -31.51
CA THR A 408 -22.90 -18.10 -31.54
C THR A 408 -23.65 -19.41 -31.32
N GLN A 409 -23.21 -20.51 -31.94
CA GLN A 409 -23.82 -21.83 -31.74
C GLN A 409 -23.68 -22.34 -30.30
N GLY A 410 -22.48 -22.26 -29.72
CA GLY A 410 -22.25 -22.72 -28.36
C GLY A 410 -22.98 -21.87 -27.33
N LEU A 411 -22.99 -20.55 -27.50
CA LEU A 411 -23.70 -19.66 -26.59
C LEU A 411 -25.22 -19.85 -26.67
N ALA A 412 -25.75 -20.10 -27.88
CA ALA A 412 -27.17 -20.41 -28.05
C ALA A 412 -27.54 -21.73 -27.37
N ALA A 413 -26.69 -22.76 -27.49
CA ALA A 413 -26.90 -24.04 -26.83
C ALA A 413 -26.82 -23.93 -25.29
N LEU A 414 -25.91 -23.09 -24.77
CA LEU A 414 -25.74 -22.87 -23.34
C LEU A 414 -26.91 -22.11 -22.72
N THR A 415 -27.36 -21.03 -23.37
CA THR A 415 -28.32 -20.08 -22.79
C THR A 415 -29.77 -20.33 -23.21
N GLY A 416 -29.98 -21.12 -24.27
CA GLY A 416 -31.30 -21.30 -24.90
C GLY A 416 -31.85 -20.06 -25.59
N LYS A 417 -31.08 -18.96 -25.64
CA LYS A 417 -31.49 -17.69 -26.27
C LYS A 417 -31.09 -17.66 -27.74
N ILE A 418 -31.74 -16.75 -28.48
CA ILE A 418 -31.30 -16.42 -29.83
C ILE A 418 -29.97 -15.67 -29.72
N VAL A 419 -28.98 -16.04 -30.53
CA VAL A 419 -27.65 -15.42 -30.53
C VAL A 419 -27.27 -14.97 -31.94
N LYS A 420 -26.85 -13.71 -32.08
CA LYS A 420 -26.21 -13.16 -33.29
C LYS A 420 -24.72 -12.92 -33.07
N GLY A 421 -23.96 -12.84 -34.16
CA GLY A 421 -22.53 -12.54 -34.12
C GLY A 421 -22.24 -11.09 -34.48
N ILE A 422 -21.31 -10.46 -33.77
CA ILE A 422 -20.70 -9.19 -34.15
C ILE A 422 -19.19 -9.40 -34.34
N LEU A 423 -18.71 -9.14 -35.55
CA LEU A 423 -17.29 -9.01 -35.84
C LEU A 423 -16.94 -7.52 -35.86
N CYS A 424 -15.99 -7.08 -35.04
CA CYS A 424 -15.47 -5.72 -35.09
C CYS A 424 -13.98 -5.76 -35.44
N ILE A 425 -13.62 -5.30 -36.64
CA ILE A 425 -12.31 -5.49 -37.25
C ILE A 425 -11.83 -4.18 -37.87
N HIS A 426 -10.61 -3.76 -37.55
CA HIS A 426 -10.07 -2.49 -38.07
C HIS A 426 -10.01 -2.45 -39.61
N GLN A 427 -9.51 -3.51 -40.24
CA GLN A 427 -9.35 -3.61 -41.70
C GLN A 427 -9.77 -5.01 -42.18
N PRO A 428 -11.06 -5.29 -42.38
CA PRO A 428 -11.52 -6.60 -42.85
C PRO A 428 -11.08 -6.87 -44.30
N GLU A 429 -10.66 -8.10 -44.59
CA GLU A 429 -10.34 -8.53 -45.95
C GLU A 429 -11.60 -8.67 -46.83
N GLU A 430 -11.49 -8.46 -48.14
CA GLU A 430 -12.63 -8.55 -49.07
C GLU A 430 -13.35 -9.90 -49.03
N ALA A 431 -12.60 -11.00 -48.85
CA ALA A 431 -13.15 -12.33 -48.74
C ALA A 431 -14.03 -12.51 -47.49
N LEU A 432 -13.65 -11.88 -46.36
CA LEU A 432 -14.45 -11.88 -45.15
C LEU A 432 -15.70 -11.02 -45.32
N LEU A 433 -15.56 -9.84 -45.94
CA LEU A 433 -16.69 -8.97 -46.27
C LEU A 433 -17.73 -9.68 -47.13
N ALA A 434 -17.31 -10.39 -48.18
CA ALA A 434 -18.19 -11.15 -49.05
C ALA A 434 -18.92 -12.27 -48.28
N LYS A 435 -18.22 -12.95 -47.37
CA LYS A 435 -18.79 -14.06 -46.60
C LYS A 435 -19.78 -13.59 -45.53
N VAL A 436 -19.50 -12.50 -44.82
CA VAL A 436 -20.45 -11.92 -43.85
C VAL A 436 -21.67 -11.32 -44.56
N LYS A 437 -21.51 -10.69 -45.74
CA LYS A 437 -22.65 -10.18 -46.52
C LYS A 437 -23.65 -11.26 -46.93
N ALA A 438 -23.24 -12.52 -46.99
CA ALA A 438 -24.08 -13.66 -47.32
C ALA A 438 -24.72 -14.33 -46.09
N ASP A 439 -24.43 -13.87 -44.85
CA ASP A 439 -24.92 -14.45 -43.59
C ASP A 439 -25.58 -13.35 -42.74
N ASP A 440 -26.91 -13.39 -42.64
CA ASP A 440 -27.71 -12.44 -41.85
C ASP A 440 -27.60 -12.61 -40.34
N THR A 441 -26.96 -13.69 -39.86
CA THR A 441 -26.74 -13.96 -38.44
C THR A 441 -25.48 -13.29 -37.88
N ILE A 442 -24.64 -12.71 -38.75
CA ILE A 442 -23.40 -12.04 -38.37
C ILE A 442 -23.36 -10.63 -38.95
N SER A 443 -23.05 -9.65 -38.10
CA SER A 443 -22.77 -8.27 -38.52
C SER A 443 -21.28 -7.99 -38.45
N LEU A 444 -20.78 -7.18 -39.38
CA LEU A 444 -19.38 -6.77 -39.45
C LEU A 444 -19.27 -5.24 -39.31
N PHE A 445 -18.51 -4.81 -38.32
CA PHE A 445 -18.19 -3.43 -38.01
C PHE A 445 -16.70 -3.17 -38.17
N THR A 446 -16.36 -1.91 -38.44
CA THR A 446 -14.99 -1.40 -38.34
C THR A 446 -14.97 -0.22 -37.38
N TYR A 447 -13.79 0.14 -36.91
CA TYR A 447 -13.56 1.29 -36.04
C TYR A 447 -12.37 2.09 -36.58
N HIS A 448 -12.43 3.41 -36.40
CA HIS A 448 -11.40 4.36 -36.80
C HIS A 448 -10.80 5.01 -35.56
N LEU A 449 -9.47 4.98 -35.44
CA LEU A 449 -8.71 5.71 -34.42
C LEU A 449 -7.82 6.72 -35.15
N GLU A 450 -8.27 7.97 -35.22
CA GLU A 450 -7.51 9.04 -35.86
C GLU A 450 -7.22 10.16 -34.85
N PHE A 451 -5.95 10.58 -34.78
CA PHE A 451 -5.57 11.82 -34.12
C PHE A 451 -5.49 12.89 -35.20
N LYS A 452 -6.28 13.95 -35.04
CA LYS A 452 -6.28 15.09 -35.95
C LYS A 452 -5.48 16.22 -35.30
N GLU A 453 -4.49 16.72 -36.03
CA GLU A 453 -3.84 17.99 -35.70
C GLU A 453 -4.86 19.12 -35.88
N LEU A 454 -5.11 19.87 -34.82
CA LEU A 454 -6.03 21.01 -34.82
C LEU A 454 -5.30 22.33 -35.06
N GLY A 455 -4.39 22.35 -36.05
CA GLY A 455 -3.66 23.56 -36.43
C GLY A 455 -2.59 23.99 -35.44
#